data_AF-W9ZPR8-F1
#
_entry.id   AF-W9ZPR8-F1
#
_cell.length_a   1.000
_cell.length_b   1.000
_cell.length_c   1.000
_cell.angle_alpha   90.00
_cell.angle_beta   90.00
_cell.angle_gamma   90.00
#
_symmetry.space_group_name_H-M   'P 1'
#
loop_
_entity.id
_entity.type
_entity.pdbx_description
1 polymer ?
#
loop_
_entity_poly.entity_id
_entity_poly.type
_entity_poly.pdbx_seq_one_letter_code
_entity_poly.pdbx_strand_id
1 'polypeptide(L)'
;MAFTIYYKHGQMRARLCPTAPFVVPQQLSQVKRDQSALFKTLPNEILLEITSYIEVEDRLCLGLTCKSLFYRLCQSTDFHIISASGHAYSDIPYCSHIKDLLKRMRPLTPKGQPKRTMALCCDCLRYRPKRVTYWKEMISKKNLRFLDLCAANDAAESWCTGESIQCPGCWFKDESDYIMD
;
A
#
# COMPACT_ATOMS: atom_id res chain seq x y z
N MET A 1 5.26 -45.77 -28.68
CA MET A 1 4.75 -45.94 -27.31
C MET A 1 5.52 -44.99 -26.41
N ALA A 2 4.85 -44.05 -25.75
CA ALA A 2 5.49 -43.09 -24.85
C ALA A 2 5.54 -43.65 -23.42
N PHE A 3 6.69 -43.50 -22.76
CA PHE A 3 6.92 -43.95 -21.38
C PHE A 3 7.30 -42.76 -20.52
N THR A 4 6.79 -42.72 -19.29
CA THR A 4 7.32 -41.81 -18.26
C THR A 4 8.29 -42.60 -17.39
N ILE A 5 9.55 -42.15 -17.37
CA ILE A 5 10.61 -42.70 -16.53
C ILE A 5 10.58 -41.99 -15.19
N TYR A 6 10.59 -42.73 -14.09
CA TYR A 6 10.68 -42.17 -12.74
C TYR A 6 11.50 -43.08 -11.82
N TYR A 7 12.09 -42.49 -10.79
CA TYR A 7 12.88 -43.21 -9.80
C TYR A 7 12.05 -43.51 -8.56
N LYS A 8 12.06 -44.77 -8.10
CA LYS A 8 11.42 -45.18 -6.84
C LYS A 8 12.31 -46.17 -6.11
N HIS A 9 12.67 -45.86 -4.86
CA HIS A 9 13.59 -46.65 -4.02
C HIS A 9 14.93 -46.96 -4.70
N GLY A 10 15.57 -45.95 -5.30
CA GLY A 10 16.88 -46.09 -5.94
C GLY A 10 16.90 -46.89 -7.24
N GLN A 11 15.75 -47.36 -7.72
CA GLN A 11 15.63 -48.06 -9.01
C GLN A 11 14.88 -47.23 -10.03
N MET A 12 15.40 -47.20 -11.26
CA MET A 12 14.75 -46.58 -12.41
C MET A 12 13.59 -47.48 -12.88
N ARG A 13 12.39 -46.92 -12.96
CA ARG A 13 11.19 -47.62 -13.44
C ARG A 13 10.57 -46.83 -14.59
N ALA A 14 9.98 -47.54 -15.54
CA ALA A 14 9.18 -46.96 -16.61
C ALA A 14 7.72 -47.36 -16.43
N ARG A 15 6.80 -46.40 -16.52
CA ARG A 15 5.37 -46.68 -16.71
C ARG A 15 4.98 -46.30 -18.12
N LEU A 16 4.13 -47.13 -18.71
CA LEU A 16 3.39 -46.78 -19.93
C LEU A 16 2.59 -45.51 -19.65
N CYS A 17 2.75 -44.48 -20.48
CA CYS A 17 1.89 -43.31 -20.40
C CYS A 17 0.44 -43.75 -20.63
N PRO A 18 -0.50 -43.37 -19.76
CA PRO A 18 -1.91 -43.57 -20.03
C PRO A 18 -2.25 -42.91 -21.36
N THR A 19 -2.78 -43.68 -22.32
CA THR A 19 -3.32 -43.16 -23.59
C THR A 19 -4.71 -42.56 -23.42
N ALA A 20 -5.21 -42.47 -22.18
CA ALA A 20 -6.46 -41.81 -21.89
C ALA A 20 -6.35 -40.32 -22.27
N PRO A 21 -7.31 -39.77 -23.02
CA PRO A 21 -7.32 -38.35 -23.31
C PRO A 21 -7.36 -37.57 -21.99
N PHE A 22 -6.64 -36.45 -21.94
CA PHE A 22 -6.68 -35.56 -20.79
C PHE A 22 -8.12 -35.06 -20.60
N VAL A 23 -8.79 -35.56 -19.55
CA VAL A 23 -10.14 -35.13 -19.20
C VAL A 23 -10.03 -34.01 -18.18
N VAL A 24 -10.37 -32.79 -18.59
CA VAL A 24 -10.53 -31.67 -17.65
C VAL A 24 -11.71 -32.00 -16.73
N PRO A 25 -11.51 -32.09 -15.40
CA PRO A 25 -12.62 -32.33 -14.47
C PRO A 25 -13.67 -31.24 -14.62
N GLN A 26 -14.91 -31.61 -14.98
CA GLN A 26 -16.01 -30.66 -15.14
C GLN A 26 -16.32 -29.88 -13.85
N GLN A 27 -15.89 -30.38 -12.68
CA GLN A 27 -16.00 -29.67 -11.41
C GLN A 27 -15.22 -28.34 -11.39
N LEU A 28 -14.14 -28.21 -12.18
CA LEU A 28 -13.43 -26.92 -12.34
C LEU A 28 -14.25 -25.88 -13.11
N SER A 29 -15.21 -26.34 -13.94
CA SER A 29 -16.09 -25.46 -14.74
C SER A 29 -17.33 -25.00 -13.96
N GLN A 30 -17.63 -25.63 -12.81
CA GLN A 30 -18.85 -25.43 -12.02
C GLN A 30 -18.63 -24.57 -10.77
N VAL A 31 -17.59 -23.73 -10.74
CA VAL A 31 -17.46 -22.73 -9.68
C VAL A 31 -18.68 -21.82 -9.76
N LYS A 32 -19.59 -21.91 -8.76
CA LYS A 32 -20.63 -20.92 -8.54
C LYS A 32 -19.92 -19.58 -8.45
N ARG A 33 -20.05 -18.76 -9.51
CA ARG A 33 -19.36 -17.48 -9.63
C ARG A 33 -20.00 -16.50 -8.66
N ASP A 34 -19.59 -16.55 -7.40
CA ASP A 34 -19.59 -15.34 -6.60
C ASP A 34 -18.59 -14.40 -7.26
N GLN A 35 -19.13 -13.43 -8.04
CA GLN A 35 -18.33 -12.44 -8.77
C GLN A 35 -17.36 -11.69 -7.85
N SER A 36 -17.63 -11.69 -6.54
CA SER A 36 -16.81 -11.09 -5.49
C SER A 36 -15.48 -11.81 -5.21
N ALA A 37 -15.21 -13.00 -5.78
CA ALA A 37 -14.03 -13.79 -5.45
C ALA A 37 -13.17 -14.25 -6.65
N LEU A 38 -13.36 -13.68 -7.84
CA LEU A 38 -12.66 -14.08 -9.08
C LEU A 38 -11.14 -14.27 -8.87
N PHE A 39 -10.46 -13.25 -8.34
CA PHE A 39 -9.01 -13.29 -8.09
C PHE A 39 -8.57 -14.32 -7.03
N LYS A 40 -9.45 -14.72 -6.11
CA LYS A 40 -9.14 -15.76 -5.11
C LYS A 40 -9.19 -17.16 -5.73
N THR A 41 -10.06 -17.37 -6.71
CA THR A 41 -10.27 -18.67 -7.36
C THR A 41 -9.27 -18.98 -8.47
N LEU A 42 -8.56 -17.97 -8.98
CA LEU A 42 -7.56 -18.16 -10.03
C LEU A 42 -6.37 -19.01 -9.54
N PRO A 43 -5.86 -19.92 -10.39
CA PRO A 43 -4.53 -20.53 -10.21
C PRO A 43 -3.45 -19.46 -10.05
N ASN A 44 -2.36 -19.79 -9.33
CA ASN A 44 -1.28 -18.84 -9.07
C ASN A 44 -0.70 -18.27 -10.36
N GLU A 45 -0.48 -19.14 -11.33
CA GLU A 45 0.16 -18.86 -12.61
C GLU A 45 -0.63 -17.80 -13.38
N ILE A 46 -1.94 -17.99 -13.49
CA ILE A 46 -2.85 -17.06 -14.18
C ILE A 46 -2.94 -15.73 -13.44
N LEU A 47 -3.00 -15.76 -12.10
CA LEU A 47 -3.00 -14.54 -11.29
C LEU A 47 -1.71 -13.73 -11.48
N LEU A 48 -0.55 -14.40 -11.48
CA LEU A 48 0.75 -13.77 -11.68
C LEU A 48 0.91 -13.23 -13.11
N GLU A 49 0.42 -13.96 -14.11
CA GLU A 49 0.40 -13.49 -15.49
C GLU A 49 -0.47 -12.23 -15.65
N ILE A 50 -1.70 -12.23 -15.12
CA ILE A 50 -2.58 -11.04 -15.15
C ILE A 50 -1.93 -9.87 -14.43
N THR A 51 -1.37 -10.11 -13.24
CA THR A 51 -0.76 -9.02 -12.46
C THR A 51 0.59 -8.57 -12.99
N SER A 52 1.24 -9.32 -13.90
CA SER A 52 2.45 -8.87 -14.60
C SER A 52 2.21 -7.66 -15.49
N TYR A 53 0.98 -7.48 -15.98
CA TYR A 53 0.56 -6.32 -16.79
C TYR A 53 0.17 -5.09 -15.96
N ILE A 54 0.22 -5.20 -14.63
CA ILE A 54 -0.25 -4.15 -13.70
C ILE A 54 0.97 -3.42 -13.12
N GLU A 55 0.85 -2.11 -12.90
CA GLU A 55 1.87 -1.31 -12.20
C GLU A 55 2.14 -1.84 -10.78
N VAL A 56 3.32 -1.55 -10.24
CA VAL A 56 3.76 -2.08 -8.93
C VAL A 56 2.82 -1.61 -7.81
N GLU A 57 2.38 -0.36 -7.86
CA GLU A 57 1.48 0.25 -6.88
C GLU A 57 0.08 -0.36 -6.94
N ASP A 58 -0.42 -0.62 -8.14
CA ASP A 58 -1.74 -1.23 -8.32
C ASP A 58 -1.74 -2.71 -7.90
N ARG A 59 -0.62 -3.41 -8.12
CA ARG A 59 -0.39 -4.74 -7.53
C ARG A 59 -0.40 -4.72 -6.02
N LEU A 60 0.25 -3.72 -5.40
CA LEU A 60 0.23 -3.53 -3.95
C LEU A 60 -1.20 -3.24 -3.45
N CYS A 61 -1.91 -2.31 -4.08
CA CYS A 61 -3.31 -2.02 -3.75
C CYS A 61 -4.19 -3.27 -3.86
N LEU A 62 -4.02 -4.06 -4.93
CA LEU A 62 -4.73 -5.33 -5.11
C LEU A 62 -4.38 -6.33 -4.00
N GLY A 63 -3.09 -6.46 -3.65
CA GLY A 63 -2.64 -7.31 -2.55
C GLY A 63 -3.27 -6.91 -1.22
N LEU A 64 -3.35 -5.62 -0.91
CA LEU A 64 -3.92 -5.09 0.33
C LEU A 64 -5.43 -5.34 0.48
N THR A 65 -6.15 -5.72 -0.59
CA THR A 65 -7.57 -6.07 -0.49
C THR A 65 -7.83 -7.31 0.35
N CYS A 66 -6.91 -8.30 0.35
CA CYS A 66 -7.03 -9.46 1.22
C CYS A 66 -5.69 -10.16 1.47
N LYS A 67 -5.55 -10.74 2.68
CA LYS A 67 -4.33 -11.42 3.13
C LYS A 67 -3.85 -12.52 2.16
N SER A 68 -4.78 -13.25 1.55
CA SER A 68 -4.43 -14.32 0.59
C SER A 68 -3.84 -13.78 -0.71
N LEU A 69 -4.38 -12.67 -1.25
CA LEU A 69 -3.82 -12.04 -2.44
C LEU A 69 -2.48 -11.37 -2.14
N PHE A 70 -2.37 -10.69 -0.99
CA PHE A 70 -1.11 -10.11 -0.55
C PHE A 70 0.02 -11.14 -0.58
N TYR A 71 -0.17 -12.29 0.05
CA TYR A 71 0.84 -13.35 0.09
C TYR A 71 1.21 -13.85 -1.31
N ARG A 72 0.22 -14.13 -2.17
CA ARG A 72 0.45 -14.63 -3.54
C ARG A 72 1.21 -13.61 -4.40
N LEU A 73 0.89 -12.33 -4.28
CA LEU A 73 1.51 -11.27 -5.09
C LEU A 73 2.90 -10.90 -4.55
N CYS A 74 3.06 -10.74 -3.23
CA CYS A 74 4.34 -10.37 -2.63
C CYS A 74 5.42 -11.46 -2.72
N GLN A 75 5.05 -12.74 -2.88
CA GLN A 75 6.04 -13.78 -3.15
C GLN A 75 6.69 -13.67 -4.54
N SER A 76 6.00 -13.04 -5.49
CA SER A 76 6.45 -12.91 -6.87
C SER A 76 7.23 -11.63 -7.16
N THR A 77 7.36 -10.76 -6.16
CA THR A 77 7.87 -9.40 -6.32
C THR A 77 8.82 -9.08 -5.19
N ASP A 78 10.02 -8.61 -5.52
CA ASP A 78 10.98 -8.09 -4.54
C ASP A 78 10.48 -6.75 -3.99
N PHE A 79 9.57 -6.81 -3.03
CA PHE A 79 9.11 -5.61 -2.32
C PHE A 79 10.10 -5.24 -1.23
N HIS A 80 10.98 -4.30 -1.54
CA HIS A 80 11.71 -3.57 -0.50
C HIS A 80 10.78 -2.54 0.16
N ILE A 81 10.17 -2.94 1.28
CA ILE A 81 9.41 -2.01 2.12
C ILE A 81 10.42 -1.22 2.96
N ILE A 82 10.82 -0.06 2.47
CA ILE A 82 11.56 0.91 3.27
C ILE A 82 10.59 1.46 4.33
N SER A 83 11.02 1.49 5.59
CA SER A 83 10.19 2.02 6.68
C SER A 83 9.86 3.50 6.43
N ALA A 84 8.70 3.96 6.90
CA ALA A 84 8.31 5.37 6.76
C ALA A 84 9.33 6.34 7.37
N SER A 85 10.00 5.95 8.45
CA SER A 85 11.12 6.71 9.04
C SER A 85 12.37 6.66 8.17
N GLY A 86 12.65 5.54 7.51
CA GLY A 86 13.73 5.43 6.53
C GLY A 86 13.57 6.42 5.38
N HIS A 87 12.35 6.70 4.94
CA HIS A 87 12.05 7.69 3.91
C HIS A 87 12.08 9.15 4.38
N ALA A 88 11.88 9.41 5.68
CA ALA A 88 11.89 10.77 6.23
C ALA A 88 13.32 11.34 6.34
N TYR A 89 14.33 10.47 6.48
CA TYR A 89 15.74 10.86 6.70
C TYR A 89 16.70 10.36 5.62
N SER A 90 16.22 9.62 4.62
CA SER A 90 17.04 9.24 3.48
C SER A 90 17.13 10.37 2.48
N ASP A 91 18.33 10.63 1.94
CA ASP A 91 18.58 11.43 0.73
C ASP A 91 17.87 10.90 -0.53
N ILE A 92 16.98 9.89 -0.41
CA ILE A 92 16.04 9.46 -1.45
C ILE A 92 14.89 10.45 -1.37
N PRO A 93 14.93 11.58 -2.10
CA PRO A 93 14.19 12.77 -1.71
C PRO A 93 12.69 12.52 -1.84
N TYR A 94 12.29 11.63 -2.73
CA TYR A 94 10.90 11.39 -3.07
C TYR A 94 10.80 10.04 -3.76
N CYS A 95 10.58 8.95 -3.02
CA CYS A 95 10.16 7.71 -3.66
C CYS A 95 8.82 7.98 -4.39
N SER A 96 8.83 8.02 -5.72
CA SER A 96 7.62 8.25 -6.52
C SER A 96 6.56 7.20 -6.19
N HIS A 97 6.99 5.94 -6.02
CA HIS A 97 6.11 4.83 -5.66
C HIS A 97 5.35 5.06 -4.35
N ILE A 98 6.00 5.55 -3.28
CA ILE A 98 5.29 5.80 -2.02
C ILE A 98 4.30 6.96 -2.15
N LYS A 99 4.67 8.02 -2.88
CA LYS A 99 3.76 9.14 -3.16
C LYS A 99 2.54 8.67 -3.94
N ASP A 100 2.74 7.88 -4.98
CA ASP A 100 1.66 7.44 -5.86
C ASP A 100 0.77 6.40 -5.18
N LEU A 101 1.33 5.53 -4.32
CA LEU A 101 0.56 4.66 -3.44
C LEU A 101 -0.29 5.47 -2.45
N LEU A 102 0.29 6.48 -1.79
CA LEU A 102 -0.44 7.32 -0.84
C LEU A 102 -1.53 8.15 -1.52
N LYS A 103 -1.34 8.60 -2.76
CA LYS A 103 -2.39 9.25 -3.56
C LYS A 103 -3.55 8.29 -3.88
N ARG A 104 -3.27 7.02 -4.18
CA ARG A 104 -4.29 5.98 -4.39
C ARG A 104 -5.08 5.67 -3.12
N MET A 105 -4.41 5.74 -1.96
CA MET A 105 -5.02 5.54 -0.64
C MET A 105 -5.67 6.80 -0.05
N ARG A 106 -5.97 7.81 -0.88
CA ARG A 106 -6.58 9.07 -0.42
C ARG A 106 -7.95 8.82 0.22
N PRO A 107 -8.23 9.40 1.40
CA PRO A 107 -9.55 9.32 2.00
C PRO A 107 -10.65 9.83 1.07
N LEU A 108 -11.68 9.02 0.88
CA LEU A 108 -12.83 9.32 0.02
C LEU A 108 -14.05 9.73 0.85
N THR A 109 -14.94 10.48 0.21
CA THR A 109 -16.29 10.75 0.69
C THR A 109 -17.20 9.54 0.45
N PRO A 110 -18.40 9.48 1.06
CA PRO A 110 -19.37 8.41 0.76
C PRO A 110 -19.74 8.29 -0.73
N LYS A 111 -19.55 9.36 -1.50
CA LYS A 111 -19.76 9.39 -2.97
C LYS A 111 -18.53 8.95 -3.77
N GLY A 112 -17.49 8.41 -3.13
CA GLY A 112 -16.24 7.99 -3.76
C GLY A 112 -15.32 9.15 -4.19
N GLN A 113 -15.67 10.40 -3.89
CA GLN A 113 -14.86 11.57 -4.28
C GLN A 113 -13.76 11.85 -3.27
N PRO A 114 -12.57 12.35 -3.69
CA PRO A 114 -11.50 12.70 -2.78
C PRO A 114 -11.92 13.71 -1.71
N LYS A 115 -11.65 13.41 -0.43
CA LYS A 115 -12.01 14.29 0.69
C LYS A 115 -11.13 15.54 0.67
N ARG A 116 -11.72 16.70 0.37
CA ARG A 116 -11.01 18.00 0.31
C ARG A 116 -10.56 18.52 1.68
N THR A 117 -11.17 18.04 2.75
CA THR A 117 -10.81 18.40 4.13
C THR A 117 -9.58 17.63 4.66
N MET A 118 -8.87 16.91 3.80
CA MET A 118 -7.69 16.12 4.15
C MET A 118 -6.57 16.41 3.14
N ALA A 119 -5.33 16.53 3.62
CA ALA A 119 -4.13 16.67 2.79
C ALA A 119 -3.04 15.70 3.27
N LEU A 120 -2.14 15.29 2.37
CA LEU A 120 -1.03 14.38 2.67
C LEU A 120 0.17 15.19 3.16
N CYS A 121 0.68 14.87 4.35
CA CYS A 121 1.88 15.49 4.89
C CYS A 121 3.13 14.91 4.22
N CYS A 122 4.10 15.76 3.86
CA CYS A 122 5.36 15.34 3.27
C CYS A 122 6.25 14.50 4.19
N ASP A 123 6.27 14.74 5.51
CA ASP A 123 7.23 14.06 6.40
C ASP A 123 6.61 12.82 7.05
N CYS A 124 5.43 12.96 7.67
CA CYS A 124 4.81 11.79 8.31
C CYS A 124 4.05 10.88 7.34
N LEU A 125 3.96 11.25 6.06
CA LEU A 125 3.30 10.47 5.00
C LEU A 125 1.86 10.06 5.34
N ARG A 126 1.16 10.88 6.12
CA ARG A 126 -0.22 10.64 6.57
C ARG A 126 -1.15 11.72 6.08
N TYR A 127 -2.38 11.32 5.75
CA TYR A 127 -3.46 12.27 5.54
C TYR A 127 -3.87 12.94 6.86
N ARG A 128 -3.83 14.27 6.90
CA ARG A 128 -4.23 15.07 8.05
C ARG A 128 -5.36 16.05 7.72
N PRO A 129 -6.17 16.45 8.71
CA PRO A 129 -7.27 17.39 8.49
C PRO A 129 -6.80 18.76 8.02
N LYS A 130 -7.52 19.37 7.08
CA LYS A 130 -7.41 20.80 6.70
C LYS A 130 -8.46 21.63 7.47
N ARG A 131 -8.47 21.51 8.80
CA ARG A 131 -9.41 22.25 9.67
C ARG A 131 -8.62 23.02 10.72
N VAL A 132 -8.60 24.35 10.60
CA VAL A 132 -7.82 25.21 11.50
C VAL A 132 -8.19 24.98 12.96
N THR A 133 -9.48 24.88 13.29
CA THR A 133 -9.93 24.66 14.67
C THR A 133 -9.43 23.35 15.27
N TYR A 134 -9.29 22.27 14.49
CA TYR A 134 -8.72 21.01 14.97
C TYR A 134 -7.27 21.19 15.42
N TRP A 135 -6.48 21.96 14.65
CA TRP A 135 -5.10 22.24 14.99
C TRP A 135 -4.97 23.22 16.14
N LYS A 136 -5.78 24.30 16.16
CA LYS A 136 -5.80 25.26 17.29
C LYS A 136 -6.13 24.57 18.62
N GLU A 137 -7.10 23.64 18.63
CA GLU A 137 -7.40 22.81 19.81
C GLU A 137 -6.26 21.86 20.20
N MET A 138 -5.47 21.39 19.23
CA MET A 138 -4.30 20.55 19.51
C MET A 138 -3.14 21.38 20.08
N ILE A 139 -2.93 22.57 19.51
CA ILE A 139 -1.89 23.53 19.90
C ILE A 139 -2.17 24.09 21.29
N SER A 140 -3.43 24.43 21.60
CA SER A 140 -3.79 24.99 22.91
C SER A 140 -3.55 24.03 24.08
N LYS A 141 -3.46 22.72 23.82
CA LYS A 141 -3.08 21.71 24.81
C LYS A 141 -1.58 21.65 25.09
N LYS A 142 -0.77 22.38 24.32
CA LYS A 142 0.68 22.49 24.51
C LYS A 142 0.98 23.73 25.35
N ASN A 143 1.94 23.62 26.26
CA ASN A 143 2.40 24.75 27.07
C ASN A 143 3.49 25.53 26.30
N LEU A 144 3.08 26.27 25.27
CA LEU A 144 3.98 27.04 24.41
C LEU A 144 4.13 28.48 24.89
N ARG A 145 5.28 29.10 24.63
CA ARG A 145 5.44 30.56 24.81
C ARG A 145 4.63 31.30 23.75
N PHE A 146 4.37 32.59 23.98
CA PHE A 146 3.53 33.40 23.10
C PHE A 146 4.00 33.40 21.64
N LEU A 147 5.29 33.59 21.38
CA LEU A 147 5.85 33.59 20.02
C LEU A 147 5.71 32.23 19.34
N ASP A 148 6.03 31.15 20.07
CA ASP A 148 5.89 29.78 19.59
C ASP A 148 4.42 29.44 19.29
N LEU A 149 3.49 29.97 20.08
CA LEU A 149 2.04 29.85 19.86
C LEU A 149 1.57 30.61 18.60
N CYS A 150 2.12 31.79 18.33
CA CYS A 150 1.82 32.52 17.09
C CYS A 150 2.29 31.72 15.87
N ALA A 151 3.56 31.30 15.84
CA ALA A 151 4.12 30.52 14.75
C ALA A 151 3.38 29.18 14.54
N ALA A 152 2.98 28.52 15.64
CA ALA A 152 2.14 27.33 15.63
C ALA A 152 0.80 27.54 14.90
N ASN A 153 0.15 28.66 15.18
CA ASN A 153 -1.13 29.01 14.57
C ASN A 153 -0.96 29.36 13.09
N ASP A 154 0.11 30.08 12.74
CA ASP A 154 0.41 30.43 11.34
C ASP A 154 0.69 29.17 10.50
N ALA A 155 1.47 28.21 11.04
CA ALA A 155 1.70 26.92 10.41
C ALA A 155 0.39 26.12 10.20
N ALA A 156 -0.52 26.18 11.17
CA ALA A 156 -1.84 25.56 11.05
C ALA A 156 -2.71 26.22 9.97
N GLU A 157 -2.65 27.54 9.83
CA GLU A 157 -3.36 28.29 8.80
C GLU A 157 -2.79 27.97 7.42
N SER A 158 -1.47 28.03 7.24
CA SER A 158 -0.76 27.70 6.00
C SER A 158 -1.04 26.26 5.51
N TRP A 159 -1.08 25.28 6.41
CA TRP A 159 -1.49 23.91 6.06
C TRP A 159 -2.96 23.83 5.60
N CYS A 160 -3.85 24.58 6.26
CA CYS A 160 -5.29 24.54 5.95
C CYS A 160 -5.64 25.29 4.66
N THR A 161 -4.93 26.37 4.32
CA THR A 161 -5.01 27.04 3.02
C THR A 161 -4.39 26.16 1.93
N GLY A 162 -3.34 25.39 2.28
CA GLY A 162 -2.60 24.52 1.37
C GLY A 162 -1.33 25.16 0.81
N GLU A 163 -0.87 26.23 1.45
CA GLU A 163 0.42 26.87 1.19
C GLU A 163 1.57 25.99 1.73
N SER A 164 1.33 25.26 2.81
CA SER A 164 2.28 24.28 3.35
C SER A 164 1.94 22.85 2.97
N ILE A 165 2.98 22.07 2.62
CA ILE A 165 2.92 20.63 2.38
C ILE A 165 3.28 19.80 3.62
N GLN A 166 3.75 20.47 4.69
CA GLN A 166 4.07 19.87 5.98
C GLN A 166 2.90 20.10 6.94
N CYS A 167 2.46 19.06 7.65
CA CYS A 167 1.39 19.22 8.63
C CYS A 167 1.91 19.86 9.92
N PRO A 168 1.06 20.58 10.68
CA PRO A 168 1.47 21.26 11.91
C PRO A 168 2.12 20.31 12.92
N GLY A 169 1.62 19.07 13.04
CA GLY A 169 2.20 18.06 13.93
C GLY A 169 3.65 17.63 13.62
N CYS A 170 4.09 17.78 12.36
CA CYS A 170 5.48 17.54 11.96
C CYS A 170 6.31 18.80 12.16
N TRP A 171 5.79 19.94 11.72
CA TRP A 171 6.41 21.26 11.94
C TRP A 171 6.79 21.49 13.42
N PHE A 172 5.92 21.11 14.36
CA PHE A 172 6.21 21.20 15.80
C PHE A 172 7.38 20.36 16.27
N LYS A 173 7.62 19.20 15.65
CA LYS A 173 8.71 18.31 16.06
C LYS A 173 10.04 18.89 15.61
N ASP A 174 10.09 19.34 14.37
CA ASP A 174 11.30 19.93 13.79
C ASP A 174 11.73 21.17 14.60
N GLU A 175 10.80 22.07 14.94
CA GLU A 175 11.10 23.23 15.78
C GLU A 175 11.50 22.88 17.22
N SER A 176 10.94 21.82 17.81
CA SER A 176 11.37 21.38 19.15
C SER A 176 12.78 20.79 19.17
N ASP A 177 13.20 20.17 18.06
CA ASP A 177 14.54 19.60 17.93
C ASP A 177 15.59 20.70 17.76
N TYR A 178 15.26 21.84 17.12
CA TYR A 178 16.16 23.00 17.00
C TYR A 178 16.35 23.83 18.29
N ILE A 179 15.48 23.68 19.30
CA ILE A 179 15.57 24.43 20.56
C ILE A 179 16.43 23.69 21.63
N MET A 180 16.81 22.43 21.36
CA MET A 180 17.63 21.61 22.27
C MET A 180 19.10 21.44 21.84
N ASP A 181 19.52 22.10 20.76
CA ASP A 181 20.91 22.31 20.36
C ASP A 181 21.34 23.77 20.58
#